data_AF-A0AAV5T6U2-F1
#
_entry.id   AF-A0AAV5T6U2-F1
#
_cell.length_a   1.000
_cell.length_b   1.000
_cell.length_c   1.000
_cell.angle_alpha   90.00
_cell.angle_beta   90.00
_cell.angle_gamma   90.00
#
_symmetry.space_group_name_H-M   'P 1'
#
loop_
_entity.id
_entity.type
_entity.pdbx_description
1 polymer ?
#
loop_
_entity_poly.entity_id
_entity_poly.type
_entity_poly.pdbx_seq_one_letter_code
_entity_poly.pdbx_strand_id
1 'polypeptide(L)'
;QKARKMSRPRKEFLRNFFTITLPINREIKFGQTLISPTHRIGGLNWHLHVKRCKTLEKSKKICVALMCDKDGSSEVWRIDVKIQMR
;
A
#
# COMPACT_ATOMS: atom_id res chain seq x y z
N GLN A 1 -12.42 11.04 52.18
CA GLN A 1 -12.82 10.20 51.03
C GLN A 1 -12.16 10.78 49.77
N LYS A 2 -11.22 10.07 49.13
CA LYS A 2 -10.59 10.49 47.86
C LYS A 2 -11.01 9.52 46.76
N ALA A 3 -11.77 10.01 45.79
CA ALA A 3 -12.18 9.23 44.62
C ALA A 3 -10.98 8.98 43.69
N ARG A 4 -10.63 7.71 43.48
CA ARG A 4 -9.64 7.29 42.46
C ARG A 4 -10.27 7.48 41.08
N LYS A 5 -9.77 8.43 40.29
CA LYS A 5 -10.04 8.51 38.86
C LYS A 5 -9.49 7.24 38.20
N MET A 6 -10.37 6.32 37.79
CA MET A 6 -10.02 5.23 36.90
C MET A 6 -9.79 5.81 35.51
N SER A 7 -8.52 5.93 35.11
CA SER A 7 -8.13 6.24 33.74
C SER A 7 -8.58 5.10 32.82
N ARG A 8 -9.44 5.40 31.84
CA ARG A 8 -9.86 4.44 30.80
C ARG A 8 -8.61 3.88 30.11
N PRO A 9 -8.52 2.55 29.86
CA PRO A 9 -7.42 2.00 29.09
C PRO A 9 -7.46 2.58 27.67
N ARG A 10 -6.32 3.13 27.21
CA ARG A 10 -6.13 3.48 25.80
C ARG A 10 -6.30 2.20 25.00
N LYS A 11 -7.29 2.15 24.11
CA LYS A 11 -7.33 1.13 23.05
C LYS A 11 -6.11 1.37 22.16
N GLU A 12 -5.02 0.65 22.42
CA GLU A 12 -3.93 0.51 21.47
C GLU A 12 -4.51 -0.19 20.23
N PHE A 13 -4.76 0.57 19.18
CA PHE A 13 -5.00 -0.01 17.87
C PHE A 13 -3.71 -0.72 17.47
N LEU A 14 -3.71 -2.05 17.54
CA LEU A 14 -2.69 -2.89 16.91
C LEU A 14 -2.63 -2.53 15.42
N ARG A 15 -1.70 -1.63 15.07
CA ARG A 15 -1.42 -1.30 13.68
C ARG A 15 -0.58 -2.44 13.11
N ASN A 16 -1.26 -3.40 12.50
CA ASN A 16 -0.59 -4.44 11.73
C ASN A 16 -0.03 -3.79 10.46
N PHE A 17 1.30 -3.68 10.37
CA PHE A 17 1.99 -3.22 9.17
C PHE A 17 2.28 -4.42 8.27
N PHE A 18 2.03 -4.28 6.98
CA PHE A 18 2.33 -5.30 5.98
C PHE A 18 3.27 -4.70 4.93
N THR A 19 4.21 -5.51 4.46
CA THR A 19 5.18 -5.10 3.43
C THR A 19 4.97 -5.96 2.18
N ILE A 20 4.72 -5.30 1.05
CA ILE A 20 4.69 -5.93 -0.26
C ILE A 20 5.98 -5.55 -0.99
N THR A 21 6.70 -6.54 -1.50
CA THR A 21 7.99 -6.33 -2.19
C THR A 21 7.88 -6.80 -3.64
N LEU A 22 8.31 -5.94 -4.57
CA LEU A 22 8.45 -6.28 -5.98
C LEU A 22 9.90 -6.03 -6.42
N PRO A 23 10.74 -7.07 -6.54
CA PRO A 23 12.11 -6.91 -7.00
C PRO A 23 12.13 -6.53 -8.50
N ILE A 24 12.80 -5.43 -8.83
CA ILE A 24 12.96 -4.95 -10.21
C ILE A 24 14.37 -5.29 -10.66
N ASN A 25 14.52 -6.47 -11.29
CA ASN A 25 15.83 -6.96 -11.71
C ASN A 25 16.20 -6.55 -13.14
N ARG A 26 15.33 -5.81 -13.84
CA ARG A 26 15.49 -5.41 -15.25
C ARG A 26 14.88 -4.03 -15.49
N GLU A 27 15.37 -3.33 -16.52
CA GLU A 27 14.79 -2.05 -16.94
C GLU A 27 13.33 -2.23 -17.37
N ILE A 28 12.44 -1.41 -16.81
CA ILE A 28 11.02 -1.39 -17.18
C ILE A 28 10.87 -0.64 -18.50
N LYS A 29 10.47 -1.38 -19.54
CA LYS A 29 10.22 -0.80 -20.86
C LYS A 29 8.95 0.05 -20.85
N PHE A 30 8.87 1.00 -21.78
CA PHE A 30 7.64 1.78 -21.94
C PHE A 30 6.48 0.87 -22.38
N GLY A 31 5.30 1.06 -21.78
CA GLY A 31 4.14 0.18 -21.99
C GLY A 31 4.18 -1.11 -21.16
N GLN A 32 5.30 -1.46 -20.55
CA GLN A 32 5.40 -2.59 -19.63
C GLN A 32 4.93 -2.19 -18.23
N THR A 33 4.10 -3.03 -17.62
CA THR A 33 3.74 -2.95 -16.20
C THR A 33 4.21 -4.21 -15.51
N LEU A 34 5.02 -4.06 -14.47
CA LEU A 34 5.36 -5.14 -13.55
C LEU A 34 4.32 -5.17 -12.43
N ILE A 35 3.86 -6.36 -12.08
CA ILE A 35 2.83 -6.58 -11.08
C ILE A 35 3.41 -7.54 -10.03
N SER A 36 3.28 -7.19 -8.74
CA SER A 36 3.65 -8.11 -7.67
C SER A 36 2.69 -9.30 -7.58
N PRO A 37 3.09 -10.40 -6.93
CA PRO A 37 2.12 -11.38 -6.46
C PRO A 37 0.98 -10.72 -5.67
N THR A 38 -0.18 -11.36 -5.66
CA THR A 38 -1.32 -10.93 -4.85
C THR A 38 -1.06 -11.24 -3.38
N HIS A 39 -1.25 -10.24 -2.52
CA HIS A 39 -1.15 -10.35 -1.07
C HIS A 39 -2.52 -10.15 -0.44
N ARG A 40 -2.94 -11.10 0.40
CA ARG A 40 -4.22 -10.99 1.12
C ARG A 40 -4.00 -10.29 2.45
N ILE A 41 -4.46 -9.04 2.56
CA ILE A 41 -4.27 -8.17 3.74
C ILE A 41 -5.62 -7.62 4.16
N GLY A 42 -6.00 -7.83 5.42
CA GLY A 42 -7.30 -7.37 5.94
C GLY A 42 -8.49 -7.96 5.17
N GLY A 43 -8.36 -9.19 4.65
CA GLY A 43 -9.39 -9.85 3.85
C GLY A 43 -9.47 -9.40 2.38
N LEU A 44 -8.73 -8.35 1.99
CA LEU A 44 -8.68 -7.81 0.64
C LEU A 44 -7.44 -8.29 -0.10
N ASN A 45 -7.52 -8.36 -1.43
CA ASN A 45 -6.41 -8.71 -2.31
C ASN A 45 -5.69 -7.44 -2.76
N TRP A 46 -4.39 -7.41 -2.53
CA TRP A 46 -3.51 -6.27 -2.78
C TRP A 46 -2.39 -6.65 -3.72
N HIS A 47 -2.01 -5.75 -4.61
CA HIS A 47 -0.86 -5.94 -5.48
C HIS A 47 -0.23 -4.60 -5.86
N LEU A 48 1.10 -4.59 -6.03
CA LEU A 48 1.87 -3.43 -6.47
C LEU A 48 2.00 -3.42 -7.98
N HIS A 49 1.69 -2.28 -8.60
CA HIS A 49 1.93 -1.99 -10.00
C HIS A 49 3.11 -1.05 -10.13
N VAL A 50 4.11 -1.45 -10.92
CA VAL A 50 5.24 -0.60 -11.26
C VAL A 50 5.37 -0.50 -12.76
N LYS A 51 5.33 0.72 -13.29
CA LYS A 51 5.44 0.98 -14.73
C LYS A 51 6.22 2.25 -15.01
N ARG A 52 6.74 2.37 -16.22
CA ARG A 52 7.31 3.63 -16.69
C ARG A 52 6.19 4.60 -17.04
N CYS A 53 6.23 5.80 -16.48
CA CYS A 53 5.21 6.80 -16.72
C CYS A 53 5.48 7.60 -17.99
N LYS A 54 4.40 7.95 -18.71
CA LYS A 54 4.47 8.97 -19.76
C LYS A 54 4.62 10.31 -19.05
N THR A 55 5.75 10.98 -19.25
CA THR A 55 5.91 12.38 -18.87
C THR A 55 6.17 13.21 -20.10
N LEU A 56 5.68 14.45 -20.10
CA LEU A 56 5.97 15.43 -21.14
C LEU A 56 7.48 15.76 -21.21
N GLU A 57 8.16 15.60 -20.08
CA GLU A 57 9.62 15.68 -19.98
C GLU A 57 10.27 14.34 -20.36
N LYS A 58 11.38 14.37 -21.12
CA LYS A 58 12.18 13.19 -21.52
C LYS A 58 12.77 12.37 -20.35
N SER A 59 12.44 12.70 -19.10
CA SER A 59 12.86 11.98 -17.91
C SER A 59 12.28 10.56 -17.83
N LYS A 60 13.10 9.57 -17.49
CA LYS A 60 12.64 8.20 -17.19
C LYS A 60 11.98 8.17 -15.80
N LYS A 61 10.72 8.59 -15.65
CA LYS A 61 10.00 8.46 -14.37
C LYS A 61 9.35 7.07 -14.23
N ILE A 62 9.52 6.46 -13.07
CA ILE A 62 8.83 5.23 -12.67
C ILE A 62 7.63 5.61 -11.81
N CYS A 63 6.49 4.99 -12.10
CA CYS A 63 5.26 5.12 -11.33
C CYS A 63 5.00 3.83 -10.57
N VAL A 64 4.70 4.00 -9.29
CA VAL A 64 4.33 2.93 -8.36
C VAL A 64 2.90 3.19 -7.91
N ALA A 65 2.03 2.21 -8.05
CA ALA A 65 0.66 2.24 -7.56
C ALA A 65 0.39 0.99 -6.73
N LEU A 66 -0.33 1.16 -5.62
CA LEU A 66 -0.87 0.04 -4.85
C LEU A 66 -2.33 -0.13 -5.24
N MET A 67 -2.68 -1.33 -5.68
CA MET A 67 -4.00 -1.67 -6.18
C MET A 67 -4.68 -2.66 -5.22
N CYS A 68 -6.00 -2.57 -5.13
CA CYS A 68 -6.84 -3.46 -4.35
C CYS A 68 -7.98 -3.97 -5.22
N ASP A 69 -8.17 -5.29 -5.30
CA ASP A 69 -9.21 -5.95 -6.12
C ASP A 69 -10.60 -5.89 -5.48
N LYS A 70 -10.96 -4.76 -4.85
CA LYS A 70 -12.26 -4.67 -4.19
C LYS A 70 -13.35 -4.32 -5.20
N ASP A 71 -14.32 -5.21 -5.39
CA ASP A 71 -15.60 -4.86 -6.02
C ASP A 71 -16.24 -3.73 -5.20
N GLY A 72 -16.53 -2.60 -5.85
CA GLY A 72 -16.74 -1.28 -5.23
C GLY A 72 -17.95 -1.10 -4.31
N SER A 73 -18.48 -2.15 -3.66
CA SER A 73 -19.80 -2.18 -3.01
C SER A 73 -19.82 -2.22 -1.48
N SER A 74 -18.72 -2.02 -0.73
CA SER A 74 -18.86 -1.86 0.74
C SER A 74 -17.69 -1.17 1.45
N GLU A 75 -18.01 -0.50 2.55
CA GLU A 75 -17.17 0.03 3.65
C GLU A 75 -16.14 1.14 3.36
N VAL A 76 -16.22 2.21 4.15
CA VAL A 76 -15.20 3.26 4.28
C VAL A 76 -14.01 2.67 5.02
N TRP A 77 -12.95 2.31 4.29
CA TRP A 77 -11.68 1.90 4.88
C TRP A 77 -10.59 2.92 4.51
N ARG A 78 -9.62 3.08 5.41
CA ARG A 78 -8.45 3.94 5.20
C ARG A 78 -7.20 3.08 5.37
N ILE A 79 -6.29 3.19 4.41
CA ILE A 79 -4.99 2.54 4.48
C ILE A 79 -3.90 3.59 4.37
N ASP A 80 -2.98 3.54 5.31
CA ASP A 80 -1.76 4.35 5.28
C ASP A 80 -0.66 3.53 4.59
N VAL A 81 -0.26 3.96 3.40
CA VAL A 81 0.76 3.28 2.59
C VAL A 81 2.09 4.00 2.74
N LYS A 82 3.16 3.27 3.04
CA LYS A 82 4.53 3.78 2.98
C LYS A 82 5.29 3.03 1.88
N ILE A 83 5.70 3.75 0.84
CA ILE A 83 6.54 3.22 -0.22
C ILE A 83 7.99 3.51 0.13
N GLN A 84 8.83 2.46 0.16
CA GLN A 84 10.27 2.60 0.34
C GLN A 84 10.96 2.03 -0.90
N MET A 85 11.65 2.90 -1.64
CA MET A 85 12.55 2.50 -2.71
C MET A 85 13.96 2.30 -2.11
N ARG A 86 14.65 1.25 -2.53
CA ARG A 86 16.04 0.98 -2.15
C ARG A 86 16.91 1.00 -3.39
#